data_AF-A0A0D8L2G0-F1
#
_entry.id   AF-A0A0D8L2G0-F1
#
_cell.length_a   1.000
_cell.length_b   1.000
_cell.length_c   1.000
_cell.angle_alpha   90.00
_cell.angle_beta   90.00
_cell.angle_gamma   90.00
#
_symmetry.space_group_name_H-M   'P 1'
#
loop_
_entity.id
_entity.type
_entity.pdbx_description
1 polymer ?
#
loop_
_entity_poly.entity_id
_entity_poly.type
_entity_poly.pdbx_seq_one_letter_code
_entity_poly.pdbx_strand_id
1 'polypeptide(L)'
;MPLATLFPADITPLFQADNRFLSVPYTMTKAGYTAWQAQWEDADFQTQFAVLMAHWPDNAQPAPERVIVQINRQYDEEYIRYWQQFLSSLTPHRAGSPEALIAALQLTEQPFSDPVMALVRGIRSNTTFAAAKAETGPDLKSGQQTASLLGLSKISSKMKKAGRLQSAFGKYKKADEPAGIHINRAFSAWHTLLTAEGTPSPALSAWQQSVVSLRQHWQQGMASADPQEWGYQQSMHGGELPETGPGNIPPLPETLLRQWQQTTAQLQAGLAARYLDKQWQTTVYPFWRDRLAPYYPFSHNAQGVKPDDLHAFLAPGGVMDSFMQALPPAHHSDPLYAVLSQPEIQTEQLRQLFYADSRTALNMRISLRPVALTPQLSGDPAGTGQ
;
A
#
# COMPACT_ATOMS: atom_id res chain seq x y z
N MET A 1 -27.69 -0.83 -3.50
CA MET A 1 -27.55 -1.22 -2.08
C MET A 1 -26.46 -0.36 -1.46
N PRO A 2 -26.76 0.48 -0.47
CA PRO A 2 -25.76 1.30 0.20
C PRO A 2 -24.68 0.43 0.87
N LEU A 3 -23.42 0.90 0.93
CA LEU A 3 -22.35 0.14 1.59
C LEU A 3 -22.67 -0.22 3.05
N ALA A 4 -23.32 0.69 3.79
CA ALA A 4 -23.73 0.47 5.18
C ALA A 4 -24.69 -0.74 5.36
N THR A 5 -25.29 -1.23 4.28
CA THR A 5 -26.13 -2.44 4.31
C THR A 5 -25.35 -3.73 4.03
N LEU A 6 -24.12 -3.62 3.52
CA LEU A 6 -23.29 -4.73 3.08
C LEU A 6 -22.10 -4.99 4.00
N PHE A 7 -21.68 -3.97 4.74
CA PHE A 7 -20.58 -4.04 5.68
C PHE A 7 -21.11 -3.78 7.10
N PRO A 8 -20.65 -4.56 8.11
CA PRO A 8 -21.14 -4.43 9.48
C PRO A 8 -20.67 -3.15 10.19
N ALA A 9 -19.69 -2.44 9.62
CA ALA A 9 -19.25 -1.12 10.06
C ALA A 9 -18.80 -0.29 8.85
N ASP A 10 -18.60 1.01 9.08
CA ASP A 10 -18.16 1.94 8.04
C ASP A 10 -16.70 1.69 7.63
N ILE A 11 -16.48 1.47 6.33
CA ILE A 11 -15.16 1.24 5.74
C ILE A 11 -14.50 2.53 5.21
N THR A 12 -15.27 3.62 5.08
CA THR A 12 -14.80 4.88 4.49
C THR A 12 -13.70 5.60 5.29
N PRO A 13 -13.50 5.41 6.60
CA PRO A 13 -12.36 6.01 7.29
C PRO A 13 -10.99 5.58 6.75
N LEU A 14 -10.86 4.36 6.21
CA LEU A 14 -9.59 3.85 5.67
C LEU A 14 -9.40 4.09 4.18
N PHE A 15 -10.49 4.19 3.42
CA PHE A 15 -10.46 4.23 1.97
C PHE A 15 -11.10 5.50 1.41
N GLN A 16 -10.44 6.09 0.42
CA GLN A 16 -10.98 7.22 -0.33
C GLN A 16 -12.19 6.75 -1.14
N ALA A 17 -13.30 7.46 -1.02
CA ALA A 17 -14.50 7.20 -1.81
C ALA A 17 -14.36 7.85 -3.20
N ASP A 18 -14.23 7.03 -4.25
CA ASP A 18 -14.56 7.44 -5.64
C ASP A 18 -16.09 7.33 -5.84
N ASN A 19 -16.65 7.93 -6.89
CA ASN A 19 -18.09 7.91 -7.17
C ASN A 19 -18.65 6.48 -7.40
N ARG A 20 -17.80 5.51 -7.70
CA ARG A 20 -18.16 4.08 -7.83
C ARG A 20 -18.35 3.37 -6.48
N PHE A 21 -18.08 4.03 -5.36
CA PHE A 21 -18.08 3.42 -4.03
C PHE A 21 -19.41 3.51 -3.29
N LEU A 22 -20.33 4.39 -3.66
CA LEU A 22 -21.45 4.69 -2.76
C LEU A 22 -22.49 3.56 -2.67
N SER A 23 -22.54 2.68 -3.67
CA SER A 23 -23.49 1.58 -3.66
C SER A 23 -23.07 0.40 -4.54
N VAL A 24 -23.51 -0.79 -4.14
CA VAL A 24 -23.43 -2.00 -4.95
C VAL A 24 -24.79 -2.30 -5.58
N PRO A 25 -24.87 -2.62 -6.89
CA PRO A 25 -26.12 -3.05 -7.51
C PRO A 25 -26.72 -4.23 -6.76
N TYR A 26 -28.04 -4.27 -6.58
CA TYR A 26 -28.69 -5.37 -5.83
C TYR A 26 -28.33 -6.74 -6.42
N THR A 27 -28.26 -6.85 -7.75
CA THR A 27 -27.83 -8.04 -8.48
C THR A 27 -26.41 -8.50 -8.16
N MET A 28 -25.55 -7.61 -7.66
CA MET A 28 -24.17 -7.94 -7.27
C MET A 28 -24.03 -8.19 -5.76
N THR A 29 -25.14 -8.39 -5.05
CA THR A 29 -25.15 -8.81 -3.64
C THR A 29 -25.51 -10.27 -3.52
N LYS A 30 -25.16 -10.93 -2.41
CA LYS A 30 -25.59 -12.32 -2.18
C LYS A 30 -27.11 -12.47 -2.20
N ALA A 31 -27.85 -11.51 -1.65
CA ALA A 31 -29.31 -11.52 -1.69
C ALA A 31 -29.84 -11.48 -3.14
N GLY A 32 -29.27 -10.62 -3.99
CA GLY A 32 -29.63 -10.55 -5.40
C GLY A 32 -29.22 -11.78 -6.19
N TYR A 33 -28.04 -12.35 -5.91
CA TYR A 33 -27.61 -13.63 -6.46
C TYR A 33 -28.58 -14.75 -6.08
N THR A 34 -28.98 -14.86 -4.80
CA THR A 34 -29.95 -15.86 -4.34
C THR A 34 -31.33 -15.64 -4.97
N ALA A 35 -31.79 -14.40 -5.09
CA ALA A 35 -33.04 -14.09 -5.77
C ALA A 35 -33.00 -14.48 -7.26
N TRP A 36 -31.88 -14.20 -7.93
CA TRP A 36 -31.62 -14.62 -9.30
C TRP A 36 -31.64 -16.15 -9.45
N GLN A 37 -31.05 -16.88 -8.50
CA GLN A 37 -31.12 -18.33 -8.50
C GLN A 37 -32.54 -18.86 -8.31
N ALA A 38 -33.30 -18.24 -7.41
CA ALA A 38 -34.69 -18.59 -7.15
C ALA A 38 -35.61 -18.35 -8.37
N GLN A 39 -35.29 -17.40 -9.25
CA GLN A 39 -36.06 -17.17 -10.48
C GLN A 39 -36.08 -18.40 -11.39
N TRP A 40 -35.04 -19.23 -11.38
CA TRP A 40 -35.04 -20.48 -12.14
C TRP A 40 -36.04 -21.52 -11.60
N GLU A 41 -36.51 -21.36 -10.36
CA GLU A 41 -37.53 -22.21 -9.73
C GLU A 41 -38.95 -21.64 -9.88
N ASP A 42 -39.08 -20.39 -10.35
CA ASP A 42 -40.36 -19.73 -10.56
C ASP A 42 -41.14 -20.35 -11.73
N ALA A 43 -42.40 -20.75 -11.47
CA ALA A 43 -43.20 -21.49 -12.44
C ALA A 43 -43.57 -20.64 -13.67
N ASP A 44 -43.81 -19.34 -13.46
CA ASP A 44 -44.13 -18.41 -14.55
C ASP A 44 -42.90 -18.16 -15.42
N PHE A 45 -41.73 -17.95 -14.80
CA PHE A 45 -40.46 -17.84 -15.51
C PHE A 45 -40.13 -19.09 -16.31
N GLN A 46 -40.26 -20.29 -15.73
CA GLN A 46 -40.05 -21.55 -16.44
C GLN A 46 -40.99 -21.69 -17.64
N THR A 47 -42.25 -21.27 -17.49
CA THR A 47 -43.24 -21.31 -18.56
C THR A 47 -42.87 -20.35 -19.70
N GLN A 48 -42.50 -19.11 -19.38
CA GLN A 48 -42.07 -18.12 -20.38
C GLN A 48 -40.78 -18.56 -21.08
N PHE A 49 -39.81 -19.08 -20.32
CA PHE A 49 -38.57 -19.60 -20.88
C PHE A 49 -38.86 -20.80 -21.80
N ALA A 50 -39.77 -21.70 -21.42
CA ALA A 50 -40.17 -22.82 -22.27
C ALA A 50 -40.81 -22.38 -23.59
N VAL A 51 -41.58 -21.27 -23.60
CA VAL A 51 -42.12 -20.67 -24.83
C VAL A 51 -41.00 -20.15 -25.74
N LEU A 52 -40.05 -19.40 -25.19
CA LEU A 52 -38.85 -18.95 -25.92
C LEU A 52 -38.09 -20.14 -26.53
N MET A 53 -37.91 -21.20 -25.76
CA MET A 53 -37.21 -22.40 -26.19
C MET A 53 -38.01 -23.24 -27.20
N ALA A 54 -39.34 -23.13 -27.25
CA ALA A 54 -40.15 -23.84 -28.24
C ALA A 54 -39.88 -23.35 -29.68
N HIS A 55 -39.41 -22.12 -29.82
CA HIS A 55 -38.97 -21.52 -31.09
C HIS A 55 -37.51 -21.80 -31.42
N TRP A 56 -36.79 -22.54 -30.57
CA TRP A 56 -35.39 -22.91 -30.78
C TRP A 56 -35.26 -24.01 -31.85
N PRO A 57 -34.42 -23.83 -32.89
CA PRO A 57 -34.23 -24.84 -33.93
C PRO A 57 -33.66 -26.15 -33.38
N ASP A 58 -34.10 -27.29 -33.90
CA ASP A 58 -33.73 -28.63 -33.41
C ASP A 58 -32.23 -28.96 -33.56
N ASN A 59 -31.55 -28.26 -34.45
CA ASN A 59 -30.13 -28.39 -34.79
C ASN A 59 -29.30 -27.16 -34.36
N ALA A 60 -29.88 -26.24 -33.60
CA ALA A 60 -29.15 -25.07 -33.11
C ALA A 60 -28.06 -25.47 -32.11
N GLN A 61 -26.87 -24.88 -32.29
CA GLN A 61 -25.79 -24.93 -31.31
C GLN A 61 -25.62 -23.54 -30.68
N PRO A 62 -25.51 -23.44 -29.35
CA PRO A 62 -25.54 -24.52 -28.36
C PRO A 62 -26.96 -25.09 -28.10
N ALA A 63 -27.01 -26.31 -27.56
CA ALA A 63 -28.25 -26.92 -27.12
C ALA A 63 -28.90 -26.09 -25.97
N PRO A 64 -30.24 -26.02 -25.88
CA PRO A 64 -30.97 -25.31 -24.83
C PRO A 64 -30.45 -25.48 -23.41
N GLU A 65 -30.12 -26.73 -23.07
CA GLU A 65 -29.68 -27.10 -21.73
C GLU A 65 -28.30 -26.52 -21.41
N ARG A 66 -27.46 -26.32 -22.44
CA ARG A 66 -26.15 -25.65 -22.29
C ARG A 66 -26.29 -24.14 -22.13
N VAL A 67 -27.33 -23.54 -22.69
CA VAL A 67 -27.58 -22.09 -22.58
C VAL A 67 -27.82 -21.70 -21.12
N ILE A 68 -28.61 -22.48 -20.37
CA ILE A 68 -28.86 -22.22 -18.94
C ILE A 68 -27.55 -22.23 -18.15
N VAL A 69 -26.70 -23.25 -18.36
CA VAL A 69 -25.39 -23.36 -17.72
C VAL A 69 -24.48 -22.19 -18.12
N GLN A 70 -24.50 -21.77 -19.39
CA GLN A 70 -23.72 -20.63 -19.86
C GLN A 70 -24.18 -19.30 -19.24
N ILE A 71 -25.49 -19.06 -19.14
CA ILE A 71 -26.04 -17.85 -18.49
C ILE A 71 -25.61 -17.80 -17.03
N ASN A 72 -25.73 -18.93 -16.31
CA ASN A 72 -25.27 -19.06 -14.93
C ASN A 72 -23.79 -18.74 -14.77
N ARG A 73 -22.96 -19.37 -15.59
CA ARG A 73 -21.52 -19.15 -15.56
C ARG A 73 -21.15 -17.70 -15.89
N GLN A 74 -21.81 -17.10 -16.87
CA GLN A 74 -21.60 -15.70 -17.21
C GLN A 74 -22.00 -14.78 -16.06
N TYR A 75 -23.08 -15.09 -15.34
CA TYR A 75 -23.47 -14.35 -14.15
C TYR A 75 -22.41 -14.45 -13.04
N ASP A 76 -21.90 -15.65 -12.76
CA ASP A 76 -20.80 -15.86 -11.81
C ASP A 76 -19.55 -15.05 -12.20
N GLU A 77 -19.18 -15.07 -13.48
CA GLU A 77 -18.00 -14.35 -14.00
C GLU A 77 -18.16 -12.82 -13.87
N GLU A 78 -19.35 -12.27 -14.15
CA GLU A 78 -19.63 -10.84 -13.96
C GLU A 78 -19.71 -10.48 -12.47
N TYR A 79 -20.26 -11.35 -11.62
CA TYR A 79 -20.27 -11.17 -10.17
C TYR A 79 -18.85 -11.09 -9.61
N ILE A 80 -17.99 -12.03 -10.01
CA ILE A 80 -16.57 -12.07 -9.62
C ILE A 80 -15.87 -10.79 -10.09
N ARG A 81 -16.03 -10.43 -11.37
CA ARG A 81 -15.41 -9.24 -11.95
C ARG A 81 -15.82 -7.98 -11.22
N TYR A 82 -17.12 -7.82 -10.92
CA TYR A 82 -17.64 -6.67 -10.21
C TYR A 82 -16.97 -6.51 -8.84
N TRP A 83 -16.94 -7.57 -8.03
CA TRP A 83 -16.34 -7.52 -6.70
C TRP A 83 -14.82 -7.34 -6.72
N GLN A 84 -14.12 -7.93 -7.70
CA GLN A 84 -12.70 -7.69 -7.90
C GLN A 84 -12.42 -6.23 -8.28
N GLN A 85 -13.24 -5.65 -9.17
CA GLN A 85 -13.13 -4.24 -9.55
C GLN A 85 -13.42 -3.32 -8.36
N PHE A 86 -14.46 -3.60 -7.58
CA PHE A 86 -14.76 -2.91 -6.33
C PHE A 86 -13.55 -2.93 -5.39
N LEU A 87 -12.98 -4.11 -5.13
CA LEU A 87 -11.81 -4.25 -4.27
C LEU A 87 -10.58 -3.52 -4.81
N SER A 88 -10.35 -3.55 -6.13
CA SER A 88 -9.22 -2.87 -6.76
C SER A 88 -9.37 -1.35 -6.76
N SER A 89 -10.59 -0.84 -6.65
CA SER A 89 -10.82 0.60 -6.59
C SER A 89 -10.47 1.18 -5.22
N LEU A 90 -10.58 0.39 -4.14
CA LEU A 90 -10.33 0.80 -2.75
C LEU A 90 -8.92 1.37 -2.62
N THR A 91 -8.83 2.70 -2.54
CA THR A 91 -7.56 3.42 -2.42
C THR A 91 -7.39 3.89 -0.99
N PRO A 92 -6.34 3.46 -0.26
CA PRO A 92 -6.19 3.89 1.13
C PRO A 92 -5.90 5.38 1.27
N HIS A 93 -6.34 5.99 2.37
CA HIS A 93 -5.94 7.34 2.73
C HIS A 93 -4.42 7.45 2.93
N ARG A 94 -3.82 8.54 2.44
CA ARG A 94 -2.41 8.85 2.70
C ARG A 94 -2.30 9.64 3.99
N ALA A 95 -1.48 9.18 4.93
CA ALA A 95 -1.17 9.94 6.13
C ALA A 95 0.00 10.91 5.85
N GLY A 96 -0.23 12.21 6.03
CA GLY A 96 0.78 13.24 5.81
C GLY A 96 1.59 13.63 7.05
N SER A 97 1.25 13.08 8.21
CA SER A 97 1.94 13.35 9.47
C SER A 97 1.99 12.10 10.35
N PRO A 98 2.90 12.04 11.34
CA PRO A 98 2.94 10.95 12.33
C PRO A 98 1.61 10.74 13.06
N GLU A 99 0.94 11.82 13.45
CA GLU A 99 -0.34 11.76 14.18
C GLU A 99 -1.45 11.19 13.29
N ALA A 100 -1.50 11.60 12.02
CA ALA A 100 -2.44 11.06 11.06
C ALA A 100 -2.19 9.57 10.78
N LEU A 101 -0.92 9.15 10.75
CA LEU A 101 -0.56 7.74 10.59
C LEU A 101 -0.98 6.92 11.82
N ILE A 102 -0.65 7.39 13.04
CA ILE A 102 -1.08 6.75 14.29
C ILE A 102 -2.60 6.62 14.32
N ALA A 103 -3.35 7.68 13.99
CA ALA A 103 -4.80 7.66 13.96
C ALA A 103 -5.33 6.63 12.94
N ALA A 104 -4.74 6.54 11.74
CA ALA A 104 -5.13 5.55 10.74
C ALA A 104 -4.89 4.10 11.21
N LEU A 105 -3.76 3.83 11.86
CA LEU A 105 -3.43 2.51 12.42
C LEU A 105 -4.36 2.15 13.57
N GLN A 106 -4.76 3.12 14.40
CA GLN A 106 -5.70 2.91 15.51
C GLN A 106 -7.11 2.52 15.07
N LEU A 107 -7.53 2.87 13.85
CA LEU A 107 -8.85 2.50 13.33
C LEU A 107 -9.02 0.98 13.23
N THR A 108 -7.95 0.24 12.92
CA THR A 108 -8.02 -1.23 12.73
C THR A 108 -7.95 -2.02 14.03
N GLU A 109 -8.00 -1.34 15.16
CA GLU A 109 -7.99 -1.96 16.48
C GLU A 109 -9.28 -1.71 17.25
N GLN A 110 -10.19 -0.91 16.69
CA GLN A 110 -11.43 -0.56 17.36
C GLN A 110 -12.35 -1.78 17.46
N PRO A 111 -12.76 -2.18 18.68
CA PRO A 111 -13.76 -3.22 18.85
C PRO A 111 -15.03 -2.85 18.09
N PHE A 112 -15.56 -3.78 17.29
CA PHE A 112 -16.81 -3.65 16.52
C PHE A 112 -16.81 -2.62 15.37
N SER A 113 -15.90 -1.65 15.34
CA SER A 113 -15.79 -0.65 14.27
C SER A 113 -14.50 -0.73 13.45
N ASP A 114 -13.68 -1.77 13.64
CA ASP A 114 -12.52 -2.05 12.77
C ASP A 114 -12.95 -2.13 11.29
N PRO A 115 -12.53 -1.16 10.45
CA PRO A 115 -12.94 -1.09 9.06
C PRO A 115 -12.39 -2.25 8.21
N VAL A 116 -11.23 -2.81 8.57
CA VAL A 116 -10.66 -3.98 7.87
C VAL A 116 -11.46 -5.23 8.20
N MET A 117 -11.78 -5.43 9.48
CA MET A 117 -12.67 -6.54 9.87
C MET A 117 -14.05 -6.40 9.24
N ALA A 118 -14.59 -5.18 9.17
CA ALA A 118 -15.86 -4.93 8.49
C ALA A 118 -15.79 -5.29 7.01
N LEU A 119 -14.72 -4.87 6.32
CA LEU A 119 -14.48 -5.24 4.93
C LEU A 119 -14.41 -6.75 4.75
N VAL A 120 -13.56 -7.46 5.50
CA VAL A 120 -13.38 -8.91 5.39
C VAL A 120 -14.71 -9.64 5.62
N ARG A 121 -15.47 -9.25 6.65
CA ARG A 121 -16.80 -9.81 6.93
C ARG A 121 -17.79 -9.54 5.82
N GLY A 122 -17.83 -8.31 5.30
CA GLY A 122 -18.72 -7.92 4.20
C GLY A 122 -18.43 -8.69 2.91
N ILE A 123 -17.15 -8.83 2.54
CA ILE A 123 -16.72 -9.63 1.38
C ILE A 123 -17.09 -11.10 1.57
N ARG A 124 -16.74 -11.70 2.71
CA ARG A 124 -17.10 -13.10 3.01
C ARG A 124 -18.61 -13.30 2.95
N SER A 125 -19.39 -12.41 3.56
CA SER A 125 -20.86 -12.51 3.57
C SER A 125 -21.47 -12.47 2.17
N ASN A 126 -20.87 -11.72 1.23
CA ASN A 126 -21.36 -11.59 -0.14
C ASN A 126 -20.73 -12.57 -1.13
N THR A 127 -19.70 -13.32 -0.74
CA THR A 127 -18.97 -14.20 -1.67
C THR A 127 -18.89 -15.65 -1.19
N THR A 128 -19.36 -15.95 0.02
CA THR A 128 -19.52 -17.32 0.52
C THR A 128 -20.93 -17.83 0.22
N PHE A 129 -21.02 -18.81 -0.68
CA PHE A 129 -22.22 -19.56 -1.04
C PHE A 129 -22.13 -20.98 -0.47
N ALA A 130 -23.28 -21.58 -0.13
CA ALA A 130 -23.30 -22.93 0.40
C ALA A 130 -22.76 -23.92 -0.66
N ALA A 131 -21.74 -24.71 -0.31
CA ALA A 131 -21.46 -25.92 -1.06
C ALA A 131 -22.70 -26.82 -0.97
N ALA A 132 -23.13 -27.41 -2.09
CA ALA A 132 -24.30 -28.25 -2.14
C ALA A 132 -24.19 -29.32 -1.06
N LYS A 133 -25.25 -29.48 -0.26
CA LYS A 133 -25.38 -30.63 0.63
C LYS A 133 -25.11 -31.88 -0.21
N ALA A 134 -24.21 -32.74 0.26
CA ALA A 134 -24.12 -34.10 -0.23
C ALA A 134 -25.44 -34.80 0.16
N GLU A 135 -26.46 -34.67 -0.69
CA GLU A 135 -27.71 -35.39 -0.49
C GLU A 135 -27.48 -36.86 -0.85
N THR A 136 -27.41 -37.69 0.19
CA THR A 136 -27.88 -39.07 0.13
C THR A 136 -29.24 -39.07 -0.58
N GLY A 137 -29.26 -39.56 -1.81
CA GLY A 137 -30.35 -39.33 -2.75
C GLY A 137 -31.68 -39.97 -2.34
N PRO A 138 -32.82 -39.41 -2.79
CA PRO A 138 -34.09 -40.11 -2.79
C PRO A 138 -34.13 -41.14 -3.93
N ASP A 139 -34.55 -42.35 -3.57
CA ASP A 139 -34.76 -43.52 -4.44
C ASP A 139 -35.73 -43.20 -5.60
N LEU A 140 -35.20 -43.12 -6.82
CA LEU A 140 -35.97 -42.92 -8.04
C LEU A 140 -36.33 -44.28 -8.65
N LYS A 141 -37.28 -44.99 -8.03
CA LYS A 141 -37.88 -46.21 -8.60
C LYS A 141 -39.41 -46.25 -8.65
N SER A 142 -40.12 -45.16 -8.32
CA SER A 142 -41.59 -45.17 -8.28
C SER A 142 -42.31 -44.32 -9.35
N GLY A 143 -41.59 -43.55 -10.18
CA GLY A 143 -42.23 -42.61 -11.11
C GLY A 143 -42.39 -43.06 -12.56
N GLN A 144 -41.78 -44.18 -12.97
CA GLN A 144 -41.63 -44.54 -14.39
C GLN A 144 -42.59 -45.63 -14.91
N GLN A 145 -43.46 -46.17 -14.05
CA GLN A 145 -44.33 -47.30 -14.41
C GLN A 145 -45.82 -46.96 -14.60
N THR A 146 -46.26 -45.74 -14.31
CA THR A 146 -47.69 -45.36 -14.47
C THR A 146 -48.03 -44.69 -15.81
N ALA A 147 -47.04 -44.28 -16.61
CA ALA A 147 -47.28 -43.63 -17.91
C ALA A 147 -47.36 -44.61 -19.10
N SER A 148 -46.94 -45.86 -18.94
CA SER A 148 -46.97 -46.87 -20.01
C SER A 148 -48.30 -47.64 -20.12
N LEU A 149 -49.27 -47.34 -19.25
CA LEU A 149 -50.57 -48.04 -19.19
C LEU A 149 -51.74 -47.29 -19.85
N LEU A 150 -51.52 -46.07 -20.35
CA LEU A 150 -52.54 -45.28 -21.03
C LEU A 150 -51.99 -44.80 -22.38
N GLY A 151 -52.28 -45.56 -23.44
CA GLY A 151 -51.77 -45.34 -24.79
C GLY A 151 -52.12 -43.96 -25.38
N LEU A 152 -51.28 -42.97 -25.10
CA LEU A 152 -51.36 -41.61 -25.63
C LEU A 152 -50.09 -41.29 -26.42
N SER A 153 -49.90 -41.93 -27.57
CA SER A 153 -48.69 -41.82 -28.39
C SER A 153 -48.63 -40.61 -29.34
N LYS A 154 -49.56 -39.64 -29.25
CA LYS A 154 -49.63 -38.51 -30.21
C LYS A 154 -49.66 -37.09 -29.60
N ILE A 155 -48.94 -36.84 -28.51
CA ILE A 155 -48.60 -35.47 -28.07
C ILE A 155 -47.07 -35.31 -27.83
N SER A 156 -46.26 -36.07 -28.56
CA SER A 156 -44.90 -36.41 -28.10
C SER A 156 -43.78 -35.44 -28.48
N SER A 157 -43.93 -34.46 -29.38
CA SER A 157 -42.79 -33.59 -29.77
C SER A 157 -42.65 -32.33 -28.91
N LYS A 158 -43.74 -31.58 -28.68
CA LYS A 158 -43.73 -30.38 -27.81
C LYS A 158 -43.59 -30.74 -26.33
N MET A 159 -44.18 -31.85 -25.90
CA MET A 159 -44.08 -32.34 -24.51
C MET A 159 -42.69 -32.94 -24.20
N LYS A 160 -42.00 -33.50 -25.21
CA LYS A 160 -40.58 -33.89 -25.07
C LYS A 160 -39.65 -32.70 -24.92
N LYS A 161 -39.88 -31.58 -25.61
CA LYS A 161 -39.07 -30.35 -25.44
C LYS A 161 -39.29 -29.72 -24.06
N ALA A 162 -40.54 -29.58 -23.62
CA ALA A 162 -40.87 -29.11 -22.28
C ALA A 162 -40.32 -30.03 -21.17
N GLY A 163 -40.47 -31.35 -21.30
CA GLY A 163 -39.91 -32.33 -20.37
C GLY A 163 -38.38 -32.37 -20.36
N ARG A 164 -37.72 -32.13 -21.51
CA ARG A 164 -36.25 -31.99 -21.59
C ARG A 164 -35.78 -30.73 -20.90
N LEU A 165 -36.51 -29.62 -21.02
CA LEU A 165 -36.23 -28.37 -20.30
C LEU A 165 -36.42 -28.51 -18.79
N GLN A 166 -37.52 -29.12 -18.32
CA GLN A 166 -37.69 -29.46 -16.90
C GLN A 166 -36.54 -30.35 -16.41
N SER A 167 -36.09 -31.31 -17.23
CA SER A 167 -34.93 -32.14 -16.92
C SER A 167 -33.61 -31.38 -16.95
N ALA A 168 -33.49 -30.30 -17.73
CA ALA A 168 -32.32 -29.44 -17.80
C ALA A 168 -32.23 -28.52 -16.58
N PHE A 169 -33.36 -27.94 -16.15
CA PHE A 169 -33.49 -27.22 -14.88
C PHE A 169 -33.16 -28.14 -13.70
N GLY A 170 -33.69 -29.37 -13.70
CA GLY A 170 -33.36 -30.39 -12.70
C GLY A 170 -31.90 -30.89 -12.77
N LYS A 171 -31.31 -31.01 -13.96
CA LYS A 171 -29.89 -31.38 -14.16
C LYS A 171 -28.93 -30.26 -13.83
N TYR A 172 -29.31 -29.00 -14.02
CA TYR A 172 -28.53 -27.86 -13.56
C TYR A 172 -28.41 -27.85 -12.03
N LYS A 173 -29.52 -28.12 -11.33
CA LYS A 173 -29.51 -28.30 -9.85
C LYS A 173 -28.76 -29.55 -9.38
N LYS A 174 -28.73 -30.61 -10.21
CA LYS A 174 -27.96 -31.85 -9.99
C LYS A 174 -26.58 -31.86 -10.65
N ALA A 175 -26.14 -30.74 -11.23
CA ALA A 175 -24.79 -30.65 -11.78
C ALA A 175 -23.82 -30.77 -10.60
N ASP A 176 -22.71 -31.47 -10.79
CA ASP A 176 -21.70 -31.74 -9.75
C ASP A 176 -21.13 -30.45 -9.10
N GLU A 177 -21.39 -29.27 -9.68
CA GLU A 177 -20.91 -27.98 -9.21
C GLU A 177 -22.02 -27.18 -8.50
N PRO A 178 -21.88 -26.92 -7.19
CA PRO A 178 -22.81 -26.10 -6.43
C PRO A 178 -22.96 -24.68 -6.97
N ALA A 179 -24.14 -24.11 -6.80
CA ALA A 179 -24.42 -22.68 -6.90
C ALA A 179 -23.31 -21.81 -6.27
N GLY A 180 -22.71 -20.90 -7.06
CA GLY A 180 -21.73 -19.94 -6.58
C GLY A 180 -20.36 -20.55 -6.25
N ILE A 181 -20.08 -21.79 -6.66
CA ILE A 181 -18.78 -22.44 -6.42
C ILE A 181 -17.61 -21.69 -7.06
N HIS A 182 -17.83 -21.09 -8.23
CA HIS A 182 -16.81 -20.27 -8.90
C HIS A 182 -16.52 -18.99 -8.12
N ILE A 183 -17.56 -18.37 -7.55
CA ILE A 183 -17.42 -17.20 -6.67
C ILE A 183 -16.67 -17.60 -5.39
N ASN A 184 -17.06 -18.72 -4.76
CA ASN A 184 -16.35 -19.25 -3.59
C ASN A 184 -14.86 -19.43 -3.85
N ARG A 185 -14.51 -20.05 -4.98
CA ARG A 185 -13.11 -20.28 -5.36
C ARG A 185 -12.36 -18.97 -5.57
N ALA A 186 -12.96 -18.02 -6.30
CA ALA A 186 -12.36 -16.72 -6.59
C ALA A 186 -12.07 -15.88 -5.34
N PHE A 187 -12.88 -16.01 -4.29
CA PHE A 187 -12.73 -15.27 -3.03
C PHE A 187 -12.24 -16.12 -1.84
N SER A 188 -11.76 -17.34 -2.10
CA SER A 188 -11.28 -18.26 -1.06
C SER A 188 -10.26 -17.64 -0.11
N ALA A 189 -9.30 -16.85 -0.62
CA ALA A 189 -8.30 -16.16 0.20
C ALA A 189 -8.93 -15.14 1.19
N TRP A 190 -10.08 -14.53 0.85
CA TRP A 190 -10.82 -13.67 1.77
C TRP A 190 -11.61 -14.49 2.80
N HIS A 191 -12.09 -15.66 2.43
CA HIS A 191 -12.85 -16.53 3.33
C HIS A 191 -11.95 -17.10 4.43
N THR A 192 -10.70 -17.42 4.10
CA THR A 192 -9.71 -17.96 5.05
C THR A 192 -9.23 -16.94 6.08
N LEU A 193 -9.49 -15.63 5.87
CA LEU A 193 -9.13 -14.61 6.85
C LEU A 193 -9.95 -14.67 8.14
N LEU A 194 -11.08 -15.38 8.12
CA LEU A 194 -11.94 -15.57 9.29
C LEU A 194 -12.11 -17.06 9.58
N THR A 195 -12.20 -17.39 10.86
CA THR A 195 -12.61 -18.71 11.34
C THR A 195 -14.08 -19.00 11.02
N ALA A 196 -14.52 -20.24 11.26
CA ALA A 196 -15.92 -20.62 11.15
C ALA A 196 -16.81 -19.76 12.06
N GLU A 197 -16.29 -19.40 13.24
CA GLU A 197 -16.93 -18.58 14.27
C GLU A 197 -16.93 -17.08 13.95
N GLY A 198 -16.28 -16.66 12.86
CA GLY A 198 -16.22 -15.25 12.45
C GLY A 198 -15.19 -14.41 13.21
N THR A 199 -14.25 -15.07 13.89
CA THR A 199 -13.08 -14.45 14.53
C THR A 199 -11.91 -14.36 13.54
N PRO A 200 -10.91 -13.48 13.77
CA PRO A 200 -9.71 -13.41 12.94
C PRO A 200 -8.98 -14.75 12.86
N SER A 201 -8.61 -15.17 11.65
CA SER A 201 -7.71 -16.29 11.43
C SER A 201 -6.29 -15.96 11.92
N PRO A 202 -5.39 -16.95 12.09
CA PRO A 202 -3.99 -16.69 12.42
C PRO A 202 -3.30 -15.71 11.44
N ALA A 203 -3.62 -15.79 10.15
CA ALA A 203 -3.07 -14.88 9.14
C ALA A 203 -3.56 -13.44 9.38
N LEU A 204 -4.86 -13.24 9.59
CA LEU A 204 -5.41 -11.91 9.86
C LEU A 204 -4.91 -11.35 11.20
N SER A 205 -4.79 -12.18 12.24
CA SER A 205 -4.23 -11.80 13.53
C SER A 205 -2.76 -11.39 13.43
N ALA A 206 -1.95 -12.09 12.63
CA ALA A 206 -0.56 -11.72 12.38
C ALA A 206 -0.47 -10.34 11.69
N TRP A 207 -1.37 -10.07 10.73
CA TRP A 207 -1.44 -8.75 10.10
C TRP A 207 -1.87 -7.65 11.07
N GLN A 208 -2.88 -7.91 11.91
CA GLN A 208 -3.30 -6.98 12.96
C GLN A 208 -2.15 -6.70 13.93
N GLN A 209 -1.35 -7.71 14.27
CA GLN A 209 -0.17 -7.54 15.11
C GLN A 209 0.90 -6.66 14.45
N SER A 210 1.15 -6.81 13.13
CA SER A 210 2.05 -5.91 12.40
C SER A 210 1.59 -4.46 12.47
N VAL A 211 0.28 -4.21 12.38
CA VAL A 211 -0.31 -2.86 12.49
C VAL A 211 -0.14 -2.29 13.90
N VAL A 212 -0.43 -3.10 14.94
CA VAL A 212 -0.22 -2.73 16.34
C VAL A 212 1.23 -2.36 16.61
N SER A 213 2.18 -3.18 16.15
CA SER A 213 3.62 -2.93 16.31
C SER A 213 4.03 -1.63 15.64
N LEU A 214 3.56 -1.37 14.40
CA LEU A 214 3.87 -0.13 13.70
C LEU A 214 3.31 1.10 14.43
N ARG A 215 2.10 0.99 15.00
CA ARG A 215 1.52 2.08 15.79
C ARG A 215 2.33 2.32 17.06
N GLN A 216 2.67 1.28 17.81
CA GLN A 216 3.42 1.39 19.05
C GLN A 216 4.79 2.03 18.82
N HIS A 217 5.48 1.66 17.73
CA HIS A 217 6.72 2.30 17.30
C HIS A 217 6.58 3.81 17.15
N TRP A 218 5.56 4.26 16.41
CA TRP A 218 5.28 5.69 16.23
C TRP A 218 4.85 6.39 17.52
N GLN A 219 4.03 5.74 18.36
CA GLN A 219 3.62 6.30 19.64
C GLN A 219 4.82 6.51 20.58
N GLN A 220 5.75 5.55 20.63
CA GLN A 220 6.97 5.65 21.42
C GLN A 220 7.84 6.82 20.93
N GLY A 221 8.05 6.94 19.61
CA GLY A 221 8.84 8.02 19.03
C GLY A 221 8.24 9.40 19.27
N MET A 222 6.93 9.54 19.05
CA MET A 222 6.23 10.82 19.22
C MET A 222 6.05 11.23 20.69
N ALA A 223 6.13 10.28 21.63
CA ALA A 223 6.14 10.56 23.06
C ALA A 223 7.54 10.87 23.62
N SER A 224 8.59 10.80 22.81
CA SER A 224 9.96 11.09 23.24
C SER A 224 10.18 12.60 23.50
N ALA A 225 11.26 12.93 24.23
CA ALA A 225 11.59 14.31 24.56
C ALA A 225 11.94 15.16 23.32
N ASP A 226 12.56 14.56 22.30
CA ASP A 226 12.81 15.17 20.99
C ASP A 226 12.45 14.17 19.87
N PRO A 227 11.22 14.25 19.32
CA PRO A 227 10.79 13.36 18.24
C PRO A 227 11.63 13.46 16.95
N GLN A 228 12.30 14.59 16.72
CA GLN A 228 13.17 14.76 15.55
C GLN A 228 14.46 13.96 15.75
N GLU A 229 15.05 14.05 16.96
CA GLU A 229 16.21 13.24 17.33
C GLU A 229 15.89 11.74 17.26
N TRP A 230 14.73 11.33 17.79
CA TRP A 230 14.29 9.94 17.66
C TRP A 230 14.19 9.51 16.20
N GLY A 231 13.56 10.31 15.33
CA GLY A 231 13.44 10.00 13.90
C GLY A 231 14.80 9.91 13.20
N TYR A 232 15.75 10.76 13.58
CA TYR A 232 17.14 10.67 13.14
C TYR A 232 17.80 9.35 13.58
N GLN A 233 17.72 8.99 14.86
CA GLN A 233 18.27 7.73 15.38
C GLN A 233 17.68 6.50 14.69
N GLN A 234 16.37 6.50 14.41
CA GLN A 234 15.73 5.40 13.67
C GLN A 234 16.26 5.27 12.23
N SER A 235 16.53 6.39 11.57
CA SER A 235 17.10 6.40 10.21
C SER A 235 18.53 5.85 10.21
N MET A 236 19.30 6.16 11.26
CA MET A 236 20.69 5.72 11.44
C MET A 236 20.86 4.22 11.65
N HIS A 237 19.96 3.61 12.44
CA HIS A 237 20.01 2.19 12.74
C HIS A 237 19.33 1.31 11.69
N GLY A 238 18.89 1.90 10.57
CA GLY A 238 18.15 1.18 9.54
C GLY A 238 16.87 0.58 10.11
N GLY A 239 16.06 1.43 10.77
CA GLY A 239 14.93 1.03 11.59
C GLY A 239 14.24 -0.24 11.10
N GLU A 240 14.32 -1.30 11.90
CA GLU A 240 13.59 -2.54 11.66
C GLU A 240 12.10 -2.22 11.69
N LEU A 241 11.54 -1.96 10.50
CA LEU A 241 10.10 -2.01 10.31
C LEU A 241 9.68 -3.44 10.69
N PRO A 242 8.59 -3.60 11.47
CA PRO A 242 8.05 -4.92 11.74
C PRO A 242 7.89 -5.68 10.41
N GLU A 243 8.42 -6.91 10.40
CA GLU A 243 8.59 -7.82 9.27
C GLU A 243 7.47 -7.79 8.20
N THR A 244 7.84 -8.21 6.99
CA THR A 244 6.95 -8.42 5.83
C THR A 244 5.61 -9.01 6.26
N GLY A 245 4.52 -8.42 5.77
CA GLY A 245 3.16 -8.87 6.09
C GLY A 245 3.00 -10.38 5.90
N PRO A 246 2.13 -11.04 6.68
CA PRO A 246 2.02 -12.49 6.68
C PRO A 246 1.74 -13.00 5.27
N GLY A 247 2.51 -14.00 4.84
CA GLY A 247 2.22 -14.71 3.60
C GLY A 247 0.81 -15.28 3.65
N ASN A 248 0.09 -15.22 2.51
CA ASN A 248 -1.29 -15.70 2.34
C ASN A 248 -2.42 -14.74 2.78
N ILE A 249 -2.22 -13.42 2.69
CA ILE A 249 -3.28 -12.40 2.80
C ILE A 249 -3.70 -11.89 1.41
N PRO A 250 -4.99 -11.56 1.18
CA PRO A 250 -5.44 -10.92 -0.05
C PRO A 250 -4.72 -9.59 -0.37
N PRO A 251 -4.67 -9.16 -1.64
CA PRO A 251 -3.86 -8.01 -2.05
C PRO A 251 -4.15 -6.69 -1.32
N LEU A 252 -5.39 -6.45 -0.92
CA LEU A 252 -5.77 -5.14 -0.37
C LEU A 252 -5.22 -4.89 1.06
N PRO A 253 -5.42 -5.77 2.07
CA PRO A 253 -4.77 -5.58 3.38
C PRO A 253 -3.24 -5.56 3.30
N GLU A 254 -2.64 -6.35 2.40
CA GLU A 254 -1.20 -6.30 2.14
C GLU A 254 -0.77 -4.93 1.59
N THR A 255 -1.52 -4.38 0.64
CA THR A 255 -1.27 -3.05 0.06
C THR A 255 -1.40 -1.95 1.11
N LEU A 256 -2.39 -2.05 2.00
CA LEU A 256 -2.58 -1.12 3.10
C LEU A 256 -1.36 -1.09 4.04
N LEU A 257 -0.88 -2.27 4.46
CA LEU A 257 0.29 -2.40 5.33
C LEU A 257 1.56 -1.87 4.63
N ARG A 258 1.79 -2.23 3.37
CA ARG A 258 2.92 -1.71 2.58
C ARG A 258 2.88 -0.19 2.45
N GLN A 259 1.70 0.40 2.22
CA GLN A 259 1.55 1.84 2.14
C GLN A 259 1.91 2.52 3.46
N TRP A 260 1.49 1.97 4.60
CA TRP A 260 1.86 2.52 5.91
C TRP A 260 3.35 2.37 6.23
N GLN A 261 3.97 1.26 5.82
CA GLN A 261 5.43 1.07 5.93
C GLN A 261 6.20 2.09 5.06
N GLN A 262 5.77 2.31 3.81
CA GLN A 262 6.36 3.33 2.93
C GLN A 262 6.18 4.74 3.50
N THR A 263 5.00 5.04 4.03
CA THR A 263 4.72 6.32 4.70
C THR A 263 5.63 6.51 5.92
N THR A 264 5.93 5.41 6.64
CA THR A 264 6.83 5.45 7.79
C THR A 264 8.24 5.90 7.39
N ALA A 265 8.80 5.31 6.32
CA ALA A 265 10.12 5.72 5.82
C ALA A 265 10.15 7.21 5.42
N GLN A 266 9.09 7.70 4.76
CA GLN A 266 8.99 9.11 4.35
C GLN A 266 8.92 10.06 5.55
N LEU A 267 8.07 9.74 6.54
CA LEU A 267 7.90 10.56 7.73
C LEU A 267 9.17 10.55 8.61
N GLN A 268 9.83 9.40 8.75
CA GLN A 268 11.10 9.30 9.49
C GLN A 268 12.21 10.11 8.81
N ALA A 269 12.34 10.02 7.48
CA ALA A 269 13.28 10.86 6.74
C ALA A 269 13.01 12.36 6.94
N GLY A 270 11.74 12.76 6.97
CA GLY A 270 11.34 14.13 7.27
C GLY A 270 11.72 14.60 8.68
N LEU A 271 11.57 13.73 9.69
CA LEU A 271 12.02 14.01 11.06
C LEU A 271 13.54 14.11 11.16
N ALA A 272 14.26 13.18 10.53
CA ALA A 272 15.71 13.16 10.49
C ALA A 272 16.28 14.41 9.82
N ALA A 273 15.68 14.86 8.71
CA ALA A 273 16.09 16.08 8.01
C ALA A 273 15.91 17.33 8.88
N ARG A 274 14.79 17.43 9.62
CA ARG A 274 14.55 18.54 10.55
C ARG A 274 15.52 18.52 11.72
N TYR A 275 15.86 17.34 12.24
CA TYR A 275 16.88 17.21 13.27
C TYR A 275 18.24 17.68 12.75
N LEU A 276 18.64 17.24 11.56
CA LEU A 276 19.91 17.62 10.95
C LEU A 276 20.00 19.13 10.72
N ASP A 277 18.93 19.75 10.20
CA ASP A 277 18.84 21.21 10.04
C ASP A 277 18.95 21.91 11.40
N LYS A 278 18.21 21.45 12.42
CA LYS A 278 18.31 21.98 13.79
C LYS A 278 19.75 21.90 14.31
N GLN A 279 20.44 20.76 14.14
CA GLN A 279 21.83 20.60 14.57
C GLN A 279 22.76 21.55 13.81
N TRP A 280 22.60 21.70 12.49
CA TRP A 280 23.38 22.64 11.70
C TRP A 280 23.18 24.10 12.17
N GLN A 281 21.92 24.49 12.41
CA GLN A 281 21.54 25.83 12.85
C GLN A 281 22.04 26.17 14.26
N THR A 282 22.32 25.18 15.11
CA THR A 282 22.81 25.39 16.48
C THR A 282 24.33 25.21 16.61
N THR A 283 24.95 24.40 15.75
CA THR A 283 26.38 24.05 15.87
C THR A 283 27.26 24.80 14.88
N VAL A 284 26.96 24.74 13.59
CA VAL A 284 27.84 25.27 12.53
C VAL A 284 27.46 26.69 12.13
N TYR A 285 26.16 26.92 11.86
CA TYR A 285 25.70 28.18 11.30
C TYR A 285 25.95 29.41 12.18
N PRO A 286 25.77 29.37 13.52
CA PRO A 286 26.02 30.55 14.35
C PRO A 286 27.49 30.98 14.30
N PHE A 287 28.43 30.02 14.34
CA PHE A 287 29.86 30.32 14.22
C PHE A 287 30.16 30.99 12.88
N TRP A 288 29.68 30.41 11.78
CA TRP A 288 29.86 30.97 10.44
C TRP A 288 29.28 32.39 10.33
N ARG A 289 28.01 32.56 10.73
CA ARG A 289 27.29 33.84 10.66
C ARG A 289 27.98 34.94 11.47
N ASP A 290 28.46 34.62 12.66
CA ASP A 290 28.94 35.63 13.61
C ASP A 290 30.43 35.95 13.41
N ARG A 291 31.23 34.97 12.97
CA ARG A 291 32.70 35.09 12.94
C ARG A 291 33.33 35.11 11.56
N LEU A 292 32.64 34.59 10.54
CA LEU A 292 33.19 34.48 9.19
C LEU A 292 32.43 35.36 8.20
N ALA A 293 31.11 35.17 8.10
CA ALA A 293 30.26 35.82 7.11
C ALA A 293 30.40 37.37 7.02
N PRO A 294 30.59 38.13 8.13
CA PRO A 294 30.69 39.59 8.05
C PRO A 294 32.04 40.11 7.50
N TYR A 295 33.04 39.25 7.33
CA TYR A 295 34.43 39.63 7.05
C TYR A 295 34.87 39.24 5.63
N TYR A 296 35.87 39.94 5.07
CA TYR A 296 36.50 39.56 3.81
C TYR A 296 37.24 38.22 3.99
N PRO A 297 37.15 37.26 3.05
CA PRO A 297 36.60 37.36 1.68
C PRO A 297 35.10 37.07 1.52
N PHE A 298 34.37 36.78 2.60
CA PHE A 298 32.95 36.40 2.54
C PHE A 298 32.00 37.60 2.39
N SER A 299 32.44 38.77 2.87
CA SER A 299 31.77 40.05 2.67
C SER A 299 32.66 41.05 1.95
N HIS A 300 32.08 41.81 1.02
CA HIS A 300 32.78 42.82 0.25
C HIS A 300 33.02 44.08 1.09
N ASN A 301 34.17 44.73 0.91
CA ASN A 301 34.55 45.96 1.63
C ASN A 301 34.57 45.83 3.17
N ALA A 302 34.74 44.60 3.68
CA ALA A 302 34.86 44.33 5.10
C ALA A 302 36.32 44.18 5.52
N GLN A 303 36.57 44.26 6.83
CA GLN A 303 37.86 43.87 7.40
C GLN A 303 38.13 42.38 7.11
N GLY A 304 39.41 42.01 6.98
CA GLY A 304 39.81 40.61 6.81
C GLY A 304 39.39 39.74 8.00
N VAL A 305 38.97 38.51 7.71
CA VAL A 305 38.66 37.49 8.71
C VAL A 305 39.87 37.21 9.59
N LYS A 306 39.64 36.98 10.89
CA LYS A 306 40.73 36.62 11.80
C LYS A 306 41.26 35.23 11.46
N PRO A 307 42.58 35.04 11.30
CA PRO A 307 43.17 33.73 11.05
C PRO A 307 42.76 32.67 12.10
N ASP A 308 42.64 33.07 13.36
CA ASP A 308 42.22 32.17 14.45
C ASP A 308 40.77 31.67 14.29
N ASP A 309 39.84 32.53 13.84
CA ASP A 309 38.45 32.14 13.61
C ASP A 309 38.34 31.22 12.39
N LEU A 310 39.13 31.50 11.34
CA LEU A 310 39.24 30.61 10.17
C LEU A 310 39.87 29.26 10.58
N HIS A 311 40.85 29.28 11.48
CA HIS A 311 41.46 28.07 12.02
C HIS A 311 40.46 27.24 12.83
N ALA A 312 39.76 27.85 13.77
CA ALA A 312 38.76 27.19 14.61
C ALA A 312 37.60 26.57 13.80
N PHE A 313 37.30 27.12 12.62
CA PHE A 313 36.28 26.55 11.73
C PHE A 313 36.79 25.39 10.88
N LEU A 314 37.95 25.56 10.23
CA LEU A 314 38.44 24.65 9.19
C LEU A 314 39.38 23.53 9.67
N ALA A 315 40.07 23.73 10.80
CA ALA A 315 41.09 22.78 11.25
C ALA A 315 40.50 21.38 11.54
N PRO A 316 41.33 20.33 11.54
CA PRO A 316 40.94 19.04 12.12
C PRO A 316 40.47 19.22 13.57
N GLY A 317 39.30 18.67 13.91
CA GLY A 317 38.62 18.91 15.19
C GLY A 317 38.01 20.31 15.37
N GLY A 318 38.01 21.14 14.32
CA GLY A 318 37.30 22.42 14.28
C GLY A 318 35.79 22.25 14.07
N VAL A 319 35.05 23.36 14.07
CA VAL A 319 33.57 23.35 14.05
C VAL A 319 32.98 22.49 12.92
N MET A 320 33.47 22.63 11.69
CA MET A 320 32.96 21.85 10.56
C MET A 320 33.35 20.37 10.70
N ASP A 321 34.60 20.10 11.09
CA ASP A 321 35.11 18.73 11.22
C ASP A 321 34.35 17.94 12.28
N SER A 322 34.13 18.55 13.45
CA SER A 322 33.39 17.94 14.55
C SER A 322 31.94 17.66 14.15
N PHE A 323 31.30 18.55 13.39
CA PHE A 323 29.95 18.30 12.89
C PHE A 323 29.91 17.12 11.92
N MET A 324 30.82 17.07 10.95
CA MET A 324 30.88 15.98 9.96
C MET A 324 31.22 14.62 10.62
N GLN A 325 32.09 14.61 11.63
CA GLN A 325 32.42 13.40 12.39
C GLN A 325 31.27 12.87 13.25
N ALA A 326 30.28 13.70 13.58
CA ALA A 326 29.08 13.28 14.29
C ALA A 326 28.05 12.60 13.38
N LEU A 327 28.22 12.69 12.06
CA LEU A 327 27.37 12.03 11.06
C LEU A 327 27.74 10.53 10.94
N PRO A 328 26.81 9.66 10.48
CA PRO A 328 27.13 8.24 10.26
C PRO A 328 28.23 8.07 9.22
N PRO A 329 29.08 7.03 9.30
CA PRO A 329 30.15 6.80 8.32
C PRO A 329 29.68 6.69 6.86
N ALA A 330 28.42 6.32 6.62
CA ALA A 330 27.84 6.17 5.27
C ALA A 330 27.12 7.44 4.75
N HIS A 331 27.21 8.58 5.44
CA HIS A 331 26.45 9.80 5.11
C HIS A 331 26.65 10.28 3.67
N HIS A 332 27.82 10.09 3.06
CA HIS A 332 28.10 10.49 1.67
C HIS A 332 27.19 9.82 0.63
N SER A 333 26.62 8.65 0.93
CA SER A 333 25.77 7.89 0.01
C SER A 333 24.27 8.01 0.33
N ASP A 334 23.90 8.69 1.41
CA ASP A 334 22.52 8.79 1.87
C ASP A 334 21.90 10.14 1.44
N PRO A 335 20.75 10.12 0.73
CA PRO A 335 20.09 11.33 0.24
C PRO A 335 19.72 12.32 1.35
N LEU A 336 19.58 11.87 2.60
CA LEU A 336 19.34 12.73 3.77
C LEU A 336 20.44 13.81 3.94
N TYR A 337 21.70 13.45 3.65
CA TYR A 337 22.86 14.33 3.85
C TYR A 337 23.31 15.03 2.57
N ALA A 338 22.62 14.85 1.45
CA ALA A 338 23.03 15.38 0.15
C ALA A 338 23.28 16.89 0.16
N VAL A 339 22.51 17.64 0.96
CA VAL A 339 22.66 19.10 1.12
C VAL A 339 23.99 19.49 1.78
N LEU A 340 24.60 18.60 2.56
CA LEU A 340 25.87 18.82 3.25
C LEU A 340 27.09 18.54 2.38
N SER A 341 26.92 17.87 1.23
CA SER A 341 28.04 17.52 0.34
C SER A 341 28.84 18.74 -0.13
N GLN A 342 28.15 19.81 -0.53
CA GLN A 342 28.79 21.04 -0.99
C GLN A 342 29.62 21.73 0.10
N PRO A 343 29.06 22.05 1.29
CA PRO A 343 29.86 22.67 2.34
C PRO A 343 31.00 21.77 2.83
N GLU A 344 30.83 20.45 2.84
CA GLU A 344 31.91 19.51 3.16
C GLU A 344 33.06 19.59 2.14
N ILE A 345 32.77 19.46 0.84
CA ILE A 345 33.77 19.53 -0.23
C ILE A 345 34.50 20.88 -0.21
N GLN A 346 33.78 21.99 -0.06
CA GLN A 346 34.39 23.31 0.00
C GLN A 346 35.30 23.48 1.21
N THR A 347 34.88 22.99 2.37
CA THR A 347 35.69 23.02 3.59
C THR A 347 36.96 22.18 3.41
N GLU A 348 36.85 21.00 2.82
CA GLU A 348 37.99 20.12 2.58
C GLU A 348 38.97 20.72 1.55
N GLN A 349 38.50 21.37 0.49
CA GLN A 349 39.35 22.10 -0.45
C GLN A 349 40.12 23.23 0.24
N LEU A 350 39.45 24.03 1.08
CA LEU A 350 40.11 25.07 1.87
C LEU A 350 41.11 24.45 2.85
N ARG A 351 40.76 23.33 3.48
CA ARG A 351 41.66 22.63 4.39
C ARG A 351 42.93 22.15 3.68
N GLN A 352 42.81 21.59 2.49
CA GLN A 352 43.97 21.17 1.69
C GLN A 352 44.87 22.34 1.29
N LEU A 353 44.31 23.53 1.05
CA LEU A 353 45.09 24.73 0.74
C LEU A 353 45.84 25.30 1.95
N PHE A 354 45.21 25.29 3.14
CA PHE A 354 45.75 25.93 4.35
C PHE A 354 46.48 24.99 5.32
N TYR A 355 46.29 23.66 5.21
CA TYR A 355 46.84 22.65 6.11
C TYR A 355 47.58 21.51 5.39
N ALA A 356 48.03 21.75 4.14
CA ALA A 356 48.90 20.80 3.44
C ALA A 356 50.10 20.36 4.30
N ASP A 357 50.57 19.12 4.09
CA ASP A 357 51.70 18.49 4.81
C ASP A 357 51.47 18.23 6.31
N SER A 358 50.22 17.92 6.72
CA SER A 358 49.87 17.61 8.13
C SER A 358 50.16 18.74 9.12
N ARG A 359 50.09 20.00 8.65
CA ARG A 359 50.33 21.17 9.49
C ARG A 359 49.15 21.39 10.44
N THR A 360 49.46 21.82 11.65
CA THR A 360 48.47 22.17 12.68
C THR A 360 48.12 23.65 12.70
N ALA A 361 48.82 24.48 11.91
CA ALA A 361 48.61 25.92 11.84
C ALA A 361 48.21 26.36 10.43
N LEU A 362 47.34 27.37 10.35
CA LEU A 362 46.85 27.94 9.09
C LEU A 362 48.02 28.55 8.29
N ASN A 363 48.40 27.94 7.17
CA ASN A 363 49.55 28.36 6.38
C ASN A 363 49.38 28.02 4.90
N MET A 364 49.47 29.04 4.03
CA MET A 364 49.45 28.87 2.57
C MET A 364 50.82 29.22 1.99
N ARG A 365 51.42 28.31 1.21
CA ARG A 365 52.64 28.59 0.45
C ARG A 365 52.29 29.04 -0.97
N ILE A 366 52.69 30.26 -1.32
CA ILE A 366 52.54 30.80 -2.67
C ILE A 366 53.94 31.15 -3.19
N SER A 367 54.25 30.75 -4.43
CA SER A 367 55.44 31.20 -5.14
C SER A 367 55.03 32.20 -6.22
N LEU A 368 55.44 33.46 -6.04
CA LEU A 368 55.22 34.50 -7.03
C LEU A 368 56.48 34.59 -7.92
N ARG A 369 56.31 34.47 -9.23
CA ARG A 369 57.37 34.75 -10.21
C ARG A 369 57.13 36.12 -10.83
N PRO A 370 57.98 37.12 -10.59
CA PRO A 370 57.84 38.40 -11.27
C PRO A 370 58.05 38.21 -12.77
N VAL A 371 57.14 38.77 -13.57
CA VAL A 371 57.28 38.82 -15.03
C VAL A 371 57.51 40.28 -15.41
N ALA A 372 58.70 40.59 -15.91
CA ALA A 372 59.02 41.93 -16.40
C ALA A 372 58.35 42.13 -17.77
N LEU A 373 57.42 43.09 -17.87
CA LEU A 373 56.86 43.55 -19.14
C LEU A 373 57.65 44.72 -19.75
N THR A 374 58.68 45.20 -19.05
CA THR A 374 59.58 46.28 -19.48
C THR A 374 61.03 45.96 -19.09
N PRO A 375 61.99 45.96 -20.02
CA PRO A 375 63.37 45.48 -19.76
C PRO A 375 64.24 46.38 -18.87
N GLN A 376 63.70 47.44 -18.24
CA GLN A 376 64.52 48.45 -17.53
C GLN A 376 64.16 48.72 -16.07
N LEU A 377 63.32 47.91 -15.42
CA LEU A 377 63.13 47.99 -13.96
C LEU A 377 63.85 46.85 -13.26
N SER A 378 65.19 46.91 -13.25
CA SER A 378 66.00 46.17 -12.27
C SER A 378 65.93 46.93 -10.94
N GLY A 379 64.96 46.55 -10.11
CA GLY A 379 64.77 47.11 -8.78
C GLY A 379 63.61 46.42 -8.08
N ASP A 380 63.83 45.19 -7.61
CA ASP A 380 62.91 44.47 -6.72
C ASP A 380 62.83 45.18 -5.36
N PRO A 381 61.63 45.54 -4.84
CA PRO A 381 61.45 45.83 -3.43
C PRO A 381 60.88 44.58 -2.72
N ALA A 382 61.44 43.41 -2.98
CA ALA A 382 61.06 42.17 -2.31
C ALA A 382 62.32 41.43 -1.82
N GLY A 383 63.01 42.03 -0.85
CA GLY A 383 64.00 41.31 -0.06
C GLY A 383 65.13 42.16 0.51
N THR A 384 64.97 42.58 1.76
CA THR A 384 66.06 42.57 2.74
C THR A 384 65.44 42.42 4.13
N GLY A 385 65.73 41.29 4.77
CA GLY A 385 65.52 41.13 6.20
C GLY A 385 66.55 41.91 7.01
N GLN A 386 66.12 42.39 8.17
CA GLN A 386 66.58 41.85 9.46
C GLN A 386 65.37 41.61 10.34
#